data_AF-A0A925HV42-F1
#
_entry.id   AF-A0A925HV42-F1
#
_cell.length_a   1.000
_cell.length_b   1.000
_cell.length_c   1.000
_cell.angle_alpha   90.00
_cell.angle_beta   90.00
_cell.angle_gamma   90.00
#
_symmetry.space_group_name_H-M   'P 1'
#
loop_
_entity.id
_entity.type
_entity.pdbx_description
1 polymer ?
#
loop_
_entity_poly.entity_id
_entity_poly.type
_entity_poly.pdbx_seq_one_letter_code
_entity_poly.pdbx_strand_id
1 'polypeptide(L)'
;DITFSICKNVLDDMRLVPEGKICSTILKLYNEDAIVVEPAGALTIAALDDFAAEIKGKTIVCIVSGSNNDIDRMPEIKERSLQYEGLKHYFLIRFAQRPGALKEFVSDVLGPTDDITRFEYMQKTNKETGPALIGVELKSREDYDVLLKNMNRFQINFTELNKNDNLFGYLV
;
A
#
# COMPACT_ATOMS: atom_id res chain seq x y z
N ASP A 1 10.38 -29.47 17.40
CA ASP A 1 9.41 -29.77 18.48
C ASP A 1 9.69 -29.21 19.87
N ILE A 2 10.93 -28.88 20.24
CA ILE A 2 11.19 -28.29 21.58
C ILE A 2 10.61 -26.88 21.72
N THR A 3 10.84 -25.99 20.74
CA THR A 3 10.37 -24.59 20.76
C THR A 3 8.86 -24.48 20.86
N PHE A 4 8.14 -25.20 20.01
CA PHE A 4 6.67 -25.23 20.02
C PHE A 4 6.11 -25.71 21.37
N SER A 5 6.69 -26.75 21.95
CA SER A 5 6.26 -27.30 23.24
C SER A 5 6.43 -26.31 24.39
N ILE A 6 7.51 -25.51 24.37
CA ILE A 6 7.71 -24.44 25.34
C ILE A 6 6.67 -23.34 25.14
N CYS A 7 6.52 -22.84 23.90
CA CYS A 7 5.57 -21.77 23.56
C CYS A 7 4.14 -22.08 24.04
N LYS A 8 3.70 -23.34 23.90
CA LYS A 8 2.37 -23.78 24.34
C LYS A 8 2.10 -23.55 25.83
N ASN A 9 3.13 -23.55 26.67
CA ASN A 9 3.00 -23.42 28.12
C ASN A 9 3.33 -22.01 28.65
N VAL A 10 3.95 -21.14 27.83
CA VAL A 10 4.45 -19.83 28.29
C VAL A 10 3.87 -18.63 27.54
N LEU A 11 3.19 -18.84 26.41
CA LEU A 11 2.51 -17.76 25.69
C LEU A 11 1.10 -17.57 26.25
N ASP A 12 0.77 -16.34 26.63
CA ASP A 12 -0.58 -15.96 27.05
C ASP A 12 -1.50 -15.65 25.85
N ASP A 13 -0.94 -15.09 24.77
CA ASP A 13 -1.70 -14.69 23.58
C ASP A 13 -0.81 -14.75 22.31
N MET A 14 -1.46 -14.81 21.15
CA MET A 14 -0.83 -14.68 19.83
C MET A 14 -1.66 -13.74 18.96
N ARG A 15 -0.98 -12.81 18.28
CA ARG A 15 -1.60 -11.90 17.31
C ARG A 15 -0.98 -12.07 15.93
N LEU A 16 -1.83 -12.00 14.92
CA LEU A 16 -1.42 -11.93 13.53
C LEU A 16 -1.37 -10.46 13.12
N VAL A 17 -0.31 -10.06 12.44
CA VAL A 17 -0.14 -8.69 11.95
C VAL A 17 -0.25 -8.70 10.42
N PRO A 18 -1.06 -7.81 9.81
CA PRO A 18 -1.10 -7.68 8.36
C PRO A 18 0.28 -7.32 7.79
N GLU A 19 0.64 -7.93 6.66
CA GLU A 19 1.95 -7.69 6.02
C GLU A 19 2.18 -6.19 5.72
N GLY A 20 1.17 -5.51 5.19
CA GLY A 20 1.23 -4.09 4.93
C GLY A 20 1.51 -3.24 6.17
N LYS A 21 0.97 -3.62 7.34
CA LYS A 21 1.23 -2.97 8.63
C LYS A 21 2.70 -3.14 9.07
N ILE A 22 3.28 -4.32 8.80
CA ILE A 22 4.70 -4.57 9.04
C ILE A 22 5.52 -3.62 8.16
N CYS A 23 5.19 -3.50 6.87
CA CYS A 23 5.86 -2.57 5.97
C CYS A 23 5.78 -1.11 6.45
N SER A 24 4.60 -0.64 6.87
CA SER A 24 4.43 0.70 7.44
C SER A 24 5.29 0.90 8.69
N THR A 25 5.36 -0.12 9.55
CA THR A 25 6.20 -0.09 10.77
C THR A 25 7.69 -0.02 10.43
N ILE A 26 8.17 -0.77 9.43
CA ILE A 26 9.56 -0.69 8.98
C ILE A 26 9.91 0.74 8.53
N LEU A 27 9.06 1.35 7.70
CA LEU A 27 9.27 2.72 7.23
C LEU A 27 9.25 3.73 8.37
N LYS A 28 8.36 3.54 9.35
CA LYS A 28 8.27 4.38 10.54
C LYS A 28 9.56 4.33 11.35
N LEU A 29 10.02 3.12 11.69
CA LEU A 29 11.27 2.91 12.44
C LEU A 29 12.49 3.50 11.71
N TYR A 30 12.52 3.39 10.38
CA TYR A 30 13.57 3.99 9.58
C TYR A 30 13.52 5.53 9.63
N ASN A 31 12.34 6.13 9.44
CA ASN A 31 12.19 7.58 9.31
C ASN A 31 12.25 8.32 10.65
N GLU A 32 11.69 7.75 11.71
CA GLU A 32 11.57 8.39 13.02
C GLU A 32 12.76 8.06 13.94
N ASP A 33 13.22 6.80 13.92
CA ASP A 33 14.22 6.30 14.87
C ASP A 33 15.58 5.96 14.23
N ALA A 34 15.71 6.08 12.90
CA ALA A 34 16.87 5.62 12.13
C ALA A 34 17.21 4.13 12.36
N ILE A 35 16.19 3.33 12.70
CA ILE A 35 16.31 1.89 12.95
C ILE A 35 16.02 1.14 11.66
N VAL A 36 17.01 0.41 11.14
CA VAL A 36 16.85 -0.49 9.98
C VAL A 36 16.49 -1.88 10.47
N VAL A 37 15.35 -2.41 10.04
CA VAL A 37 14.84 -3.73 10.44
C VAL A 37 14.34 -4.52 9.25
N GLU A 38 14.41 -5.85 9.37
CA GLU A 38 13.70 -6.75 8.47
C GLU A 38 12.25 -6.99 8.95
N PRO A 39 11.36 -7.61 8.15
CA PRO A 39 9.97 -7.84 8.55
C PRO A 39 9.77 -8.52 9.91
N ALA A 40 10.58 -9.52 10.25
CA ALA A 40 10.52 -10.18 11.56
C ALA A 40 10.90 -9.22 12.71
N GLY A 41 11.88 -8.35 12.49
CA GLY A 41 12.34 -7.36 13.47
C GLY A 41 11.30 -6.27 13.78
N ALA A 42 10.42 -5.96 12.83
CA ALA A 42 9.35 -4.98 13.02
C ALA A 42 8.07 -5.57 13.64
N LEU A 43 7.92 -6.90 13.68
CA LEU A 43 6.65 -7.57 14.00
C LEU A 43 6.12 -7.22 15.40
N THR A 44 7.01 -7.23 16.41
CA THR A 44 6.62 -6.95 17.81
C THR A 44 6.12 -5.52 18.00
N ILE A 45 6.73 -4.58 17.28
CA ILE A 45 6.37 -3.16 17.32
C ILE A 45 5.07 -2.93 16.55
N ALA A 46 4.91 -3.57 15.40
CA ALA A 46 3.72 -3.46 14.56
C ALA A 46 2.44 -3.96 15.29
N ALA A 47 2.59 -4.95 16.18
CA ALA A 47 1.49 -5.51 16.96
C ALA A 47 1.05 -4.61 18.14
N LEU A 48 1.82 -3.58 18.53
CA LEU A 48 1.51 -2.78 19.73
C LEU A 48 0.16 -2.06 19.64
N ASP A 49 -0.25 -1.67 18.43
CA ASP A 49 -1.54 -0.99 18.22
C ASP A 49 -2.72 -1.89 18.60
N ASP A 50 -2.60 -3.21 18.35
CA ASP A 50 -3.64 -4.19 18.71
C ASP A 50 -3.79 -4.35 20.23
N PHE A 51 -2.75 -4.02 21.00
CA PHE A 51 -2.73 -4.10 22.45
C PHE A 51 -2.85 -2.73 23.15
N ALA A 52 -3.08 -1.64 22.42
CA ALA A 52 -2.98 -0.28 22.93
C ALA A 52 -3.76 -0.03 24.24
N ALA A 53 -4.96 -0.59 24.34
CA ALA A 53 -5.79 -0.49 25.56
C ALA A 53 -5.21 -1.28 26.74
N GLU A 54 -4.64 -2.45 26.48
CA GLU A 54 -4.14 -3.40 27.48
C GLU A 54 -2.78 -2.99 28.06
N ILE A 55 -1.97 -2.28 27.27
CA ILE A 55 -0.60 -1.89 27.64
C ILE A 55 -0.51 -0.49 28.26
N LYS A 56 -1.64 0.23 28.33
CA LYS A 56 -1.67 1.58 28.88
C LYS A 56 -1.12 1.63 30.31
N GLY A 57 -0.10 2.44 30.53
CA GLY A 57 0.55 2.62 31.84
C GLY A 57 1.45 1.46 32.27
N LYS A 58 1.74 0.50 31.38
CA LYS A 58 2.66 -0.61 31.63
C LYS A 58 4.00 -0.36 30.95
N THR A 59 5.06 -0.98 31.47
CA THR A 59 6.35 -1.06 30.79
C THR A 59 6.32 -2.22 29.81
N ILE A 60 6.53 -1.93 28.52
CA ILE A 60 6.51 -2.91 27.44
C ILE A 60 7.90 -3.06 26.86
N VAL A 61 8.33 -4.29 26.60
CA VAL A 61 9.60 -4.61 25.97
C VAL A 61 9.32 -5.31 24.64
N CYS A 62 9.71 -4.68 23.54
CA CYS A 62 9.64 -5.27 22.20
C CYS A 62 10.99 -5.87 21.82
N ILE A 63 10.97 -7.06 21.24
CA ILE A 63 12.17 -7.70 20.70
C ILE A 63 12.26 -7.33 19.22
N VAL A 64 13.33 -6.61 18.86
CA VAL A 64 13.73 -6.39 17.48
C VAL A 64 14.69 -7.52 17.10
N SER A 65 14.15 -8.55 16.44
CA SER A 65 14.87 -9.82 16.25
C SER A 65 15.97 -9.77 15.18
N GLY A 66 15.91 -8.83 14.24
CA GLY A 66 16.86 -8.77 13.13
C GLY A 66 16.74 -7.54 12.23
N SER A 67 17.81 -7.30 11.47
CA SER A 67 18.00 -6.11 10.63
C SER A 67 18.60 -6.43 9.26
N ASN A 68 18.48 -7.67 8.80
CA ASN A 68 19.00 -8.09 7.50
C ASN A 68 18.10 -7.60 6.35
N ASN A 69 17.94 -6.29 6.25
CA ASN A 69 17.14 -5.64 5.24
C ASN A 69 18.03 -5.14 4.10
N ASP A 70 17.62 -5.45 2.88
CA ASP A 70 18.28 -5.01 1.66
C ASP A 70 17.64 -3.71 1.18
N ILE A 71 18.45 -2.73 0.81
CA ILE A 71 17.98 -1.43 0.31
C ILE A 71 17.14 -1.61 -0.97
N ASP A 72 17.45 -2.63 -1.78
CA ASP A 72 16.74 -2.95 -3.00
C ASP A 72 15.29 -3.41 -2.75
N ARG A 73 14.95 -3.79 -1.51
CA ARG A 73 13.59 -4.17 -1.09
C ARG A 73 12.75 -3.00 -0.60
N MET A 74 13.37 -1.85 -0.30
CA MET A 74 12.66 -0.68 0.22
C MET A 74 11.55 -0.15 -0.71
N PRO A 75 11.71 -0.16 -2.05
CA PRO A 75 10.63 0.21 -2.96
C PRO A 75 9.39 -0.71 -2.81
N GLU A 76 9.59 -2.02 -2.69
CA GLU A 76 8.49 -2.98 -2.47
C GLU A 76 7.81 -2.77 -1.12
N ILE A 77 8.60 -2.56 -0.06
CA ILE A 77 8.09 -2.24 1.28
C ILE A 77 7.25 -0.95 1.25
N LYS A 78 7.74 0.09 0.55
CA LYS A 78 7.01 1.34 0.37
C LYS A 78 5.69 1.11 -0.37
N GLU A 79 5.72 0.33 -1.44
CA GLU A 79 4.54 -0.02 -2.23
C GLU A 79 3.47 -0.71 -1.37
N ARG A 80 3.83 -1.77 -0.63
CA ARG A 80 2.92 -2.51 0.25
C ARG A 80 2.38 -1.64 1.38
N SER A 81 3.22 -0.77 1.95
CA SER A 81 2.78 0.19 2.97
C SER A 81 1.73 1.15 2.41
N LEU A 82 1.99 1.76 1.26
CA LEU A 82 1.06 2.75 0.68
C LEU A 82 -0.28 2.12 0.30
N GLN A 83 -0.29 0.87 -0.18
CA GLN A 83 -1.51 0.14 -0.47
C GLN A 83 -2.29 -0.16 0.83
N TYR A 84 -1.60 -0.61 1.88
CA TYR A 84 -2.21 -0.91 3.17
C TYR A 84 -2.83 0.32 3.84
N GLU A 85 -2.14 1.46 3.78
CA GLU A 85 -2.64 2.74 4.29
C GLU A 85 -3.76 3.32 3.41
N GLY A 86 -4.04 2.72 2.26
CA GLY A 86 -5.06 3.20 1.32
C GLY A 86 -4.66 4.48 0.60
N LEU A 87 -3.35 4.71 0.44
CA LEU A 87 -2.78 5.87 -0.23
C LEU A 87 -2.42 5.59 -1.68
N LYS A 88 -2.27 4.34 -2.11
CA LYS A 88 -1.90 4.02 -3.49
C LYS A 88 -2.90 3.10 -4.19
N HIS A 89 -3.35 3.54 -5.37
CA HIS A 89 -4.47 2.95 -6.09
C HIS A 89 -4.18 2.77 -7.57
N TYR A 90 -4.53 1.61 -8.11
CA TYR A 90 -4.34 1.31 -9.52
C TYR A 90 -5.65 1.17 -10.26
N PHE A 91 -5.68 1.75 -11.47
CA PHE A 91 -6.84 1.80 -12.33
C PHE A 91 -6.46 1.43 -13.76
N LEU A 92 -7.35 0.70 -14.45
CA LEU A 92 -7.34 0.63 -15.90
C LEU A 92 -8.29 1.69 -16.45
N ILE A 93 -7.76 2.71 -17.12
CA ILE A 93 -8.53 3.83 -17.66
C ILE A 93 -8.55 3.78 -19.18
N ARG A 94 -9.75 3.88 -19.76
CA ARG A 94 -9.94 4.03 -21.21
C ARG A 94 -10.20 5.49 -21.52
N PHE A 95 -9.15 6.19 -21.94
CA PHE A 95 -9.28 7.59 -22.34
C PHE A 95 -10.10 7.75 -23.62
N ALA A 96 -10.86 8.84 -23.69
CA ALA A 96 -11.53 9.25 -24.91
C ALA A 96 -10.50 9.52 -26.02
N GLN A 97 -10.82 9.13 -27.25
CA GLN A 97 -9.97 9.32 -28.43
C GLN A 97 -10.02 10.78 -28.92
N ARG A 98 -9.67 11.72 -28.05
CA ARG A 98 -9.57 13.14 -28.39
C ARG A 98 -8.30 13.74 -27.77
N PRO A 99 -7.64 14.69 -28.46
CA PRO A 99 -6.55 15.44 -27.88
C PRO A 99 -6.95 16.06 -26.54
N GLY A 100 -6.07 15.97 -25.55
CA GLY A 100 -6.27 16.58 -24.24
C GLY A 100 -6.99 15.72 -23.19
N ALA A 101 -7.45 14.50 -23.51
CA ALA A 101 -8.12 13.63 -22.53
C ALA A 101 -7.28 13.34 -21.27
N LEU A 102 -5.98 13.07 -21.44
CA LEU A 102 -5.06 12.90 -20.32
C LEU A 102 -4.85 14.21 -19.54
N LYS A 103 -4.79 15.35 -20.24
CA LYS A 103 -4.63 16.67 -19.61
C LYS A 103 -5.83 16.99 -18.72
N GLU A 104 -7.04 16.74 -19.21
CA GLU A 104 -8.29 16.89 -18.44
C GLU A 104 -8.32 15.96 -17.23
N PHE A 105 -7.88 14.71 -17.38
CA PHE A 105 -7.75 13.81 -16.24
C PHE A 105 -6.83 14.36 -15.14
N VAL A 106 -5.65 14.85 -15.53
CA VAL A 106 -4.69 15.42 -14.57
C VAL A 106 -5.18 16.74 -13.97
N SER A 107 -5.90 17.57 -14.74
CA SER A 107 -6.27 18.93 -14.31
C SER A 107 -7.59 18.99 -13.55
N ASP A 108 -8.55 18.13 -13.93
CA ASP A 108 -9.95 18.25 -13.49
C ASP A 108 -10.44 17.02 -12.71
N VAL A 109 -9.81 15.85 -12.91
CA VAL A 109 -10.22 14.59 -12.23
C VAL A 109 -9.40 14.32 -10.98
N LEU A 110 -8.07 14.43 -11.09
CA LEU A 110 -7.17 14.28 -9.94
C LEU A 110 -7.35 15.43 -8.94
N GLY A 111 -7.19 15.11 -7.65
CA GLY A 111 -7.08 16.12 -6.60
C GLY A 111 -5.82 16.96 -6.74
N PRO A 112 -5.77 18.15 -6.10
CA PRO A 112 -4.64 19.07 -6.20
C PRO A 112 -3.32 18.53 -5.61
N THR A 113 -3.40 17.44 -4.86
CA THR A 113 -2.26 16.77 -4.20
C THR A 113 -2.12 15.31 -4.61
N ASP A 114 -2.86 14.86 -5.62
CA ASP A 114 -2.80 13.48 -6.09
C ASP A 114 -1.71 13.36 -7.17
N ASP A 115 -0.89 12.33 -7.06
CA ASP A 115 0.24 12.12 -7.97
C ASP A 115 0.03 10.87 -8.83
N ILE A 116 0.32 10.98 -10.14
CA ILE A 116 0.43 9.80 -11.01
C ILE A 116 1.81 9.18 -10.80
N THR A 117 1.84 8.00 -10.18
CA THR A 117 3.08 7.26 -9.88
C THR A 117 3.40 6.20 -10.93
N ARG A 118 2.40 5.76 -11.69
CA ARG A 118 2.57 4.82 -12.81
C ARG A 118 1.63 5.19 -13.94
N PHE A 119 2.12 5.14 -15.17
CA PHE A 119 1.33 5.36 -16.37
C PHE A 119 1.85 4.48 -17.51
N GLU A 120 1.08 3.46 -17.88
CA GLU A 120 1.47 2.48 -18.90
C GLU A 120 0.32 2.19 -19.88
N TYR A 121 0.56 2.35 -21.18
CA TYR A 121 -0.40 1.94 -22.20
C TYR A 121 -0.31 0.44 -22.46
N MET A 122 -1.40 -0.28 -22.23
CA MET A 122 -1.48 -1.72 -22.50
C MET A 122 -1.83 -1.98 -23.97
N GLN A 123 -0.87 -1.84 -24.89
CA GLN A 123 -1.07 -2.20 -26.31
C GLN A 123 -0.24 -3.45 -26.66
N LYS A 124 -0.89 -4.49 -27.21
CA LYS A 124 -0.19 -5.71 -27.67
C LYS A 124 -0.13 -5.89 -29.18
N THR A 125 -0.98 -5.24 -29.99
CA THR A 125 -0.85 -5.27 -31.47
C THR A 125 -1.72 -4.22 -32.18
N ASN A 126 -1.45 -4.03 -33.47
CA ASN A 126 -1.74 -2.89 -34.35
C ASN A 126 -3.23 -2.65 -34.71
N LYS A 127 -4.16 -2.69 -33.74
CA LYS A 127 -5.51 -2.11 -33.87
C LYS A 127 -5.89 -1.38 -32.58
N GLU A 128 -6.41 -0.18 -32.78
CA GLU A 128 -6.74 0.91 -31.85
C GLU A 128 -7.12 0.55 -30.38
N THR A 129 -6.47 1.25 -29.45
CA THR A 129 -6.88 1.58 -28.07
C THR A 129 -7.01 0.45 -27.03
N GLY A 130 -5.88 0.13 -26.37
CA GLY A 130 -5.87 -0.55 -25.08
C GLY A 130 -6.05 0.42 -23.90
N PRO A 131 -6.50 -0.07 -22.73
CA PRO A 131 -6.57 0.74 -21.51
C PRO A 131 -5.16 1.19 -21.07
N ALA A 132 -5.09 2.33 -20.40
CA ALA A 132 -3.91 2.77 -19.67
C ALA A 132 -3.99 2.26 -18.23
N LEU A 133 -2.93 1.61 -17.75
CA LEU A 133 -2.71 1.35 -16.34
C LEU A 133 -2.21 2.64 -15.69
N ILE A 134 -2.96 3.14 -14.71
CA ILE A 134 -2.64 4.35 -13.96
C ILE A 134 -2.55 4.00 -12.49
N GLY A 135 -1.38 4.25 -11.90
CA GLY A 135 -1.18 4.26 -10.46
C GLY A 135 -1.30 5.68 -9.93
N VAL A 136 -2.20 5.90 -8.99
CA VAL A 136 -2.41 7.19 -8.31
C VAL A 136 -2.01 7.05 -6.85
N GLU A 137 -1.15 7.94 -6.39
CA GLU A 137 -0.81 8.10 -4.97
C GLU A 137 -1.55 9.32 -4.43
N LEU A 138 -2.23 9.12 -3.31
CA LEU A 138 -3.05 10.10 -2.62
C LEU A 138 -2.34 10.59 -1.37
N LYS A 139 -2.61 11.82 -0.97
CA LYS A 139 -2.09 12.38 0.27
C LYS A 139 -2.87 11.90 1.50
N SER A 140 -4.17 11.66 1.36
CA SER A 140 -5.02 11.19 2.43
C SER A 140 -5.99 10.12 1.92
N ARG A 141 -6.36 9.18 2.79
CA ARG A 141 -7.21 8.04 2.42
C ARG A 141 -8.59 8.50 1.96
N GLU A 142 -9.07 9.60 2.51
CA GLU A 142 -10.38 10.19 2.20
C GLU A 142 -10.44 10.75 0.77
N ASP A 143 -9.30 11.11 0.18
CA ASP A 143 -9.21 11.65 -1.19
C ASP A 143 -9.62 10.60 -2.23
N TYR A 144 -9.56 9.31 -1.87
CA TYR A 144 -9.95 8.23 -2.75
C TYR A 144 -11.42 8.31 -3.17
N ASP A 145 -12.32 8.62 -2.22
CA ASP A 145 -13.74 8.78 -2.51
C ASP A 145 -14.00 10.02 -3.39
N VAL A 146 -13.19 11.06 -3.22
CA VAL A 146 -13.25 12.27 -4.05
C VAL A 146 -12.81 11.96 -5.48
N LEU A 147 -11.69 11.23 -5.64
CA LEU A 147 -11.19 10.78 -6.92
C LEU A 147 -12.23 9.93 -7.66
N LEU A 148 -12.84 8.95 -7.00
CA LEU A 148 -13.90 8.12 -7.61
C LEU A 148 -15.12 8.96 -8.01
N LYS A 149 -15.55 9.92 -7.19
CA LYS A 149 -16.65 10.84 -7.53
C LYS A 149 -16.30 11.68 -8.76
N ASN A 150 -15.07 12.19 -8.85
CA ASN A 150 -14.61 12.94 -10.01
C ASN A 150 -14.56 12.06 -11.26
N MET A 151 -13.99 10.86 -11.18
CA MET A 151 -13.98 9.92 -12.32
C MET A 151 -15.39 9.66 -12.86
N ASN A 152 -16.37 9.44 -11.97
CA ASN A 152 -17.77 9.27 -12.37
C ASN A 152 -18.39 10.55 -12.94
N ARG A 153 -18.15 11.71 -12.32
CA ARG A 153 -18.66 13.02 -12.77
C ARG A 153 -18.18 13.38 -14.17
N PHE A 154 -16.90 13.13 -14.46
CA PHE A 154 -16.29 13.36 -15.78
C PHE A 154 -16.50 12.18 -16.75
N GLN A 155 -17.31 11.19 -16.37
CA GLN A 155 -17.65 10.02 -17.18
C GLN A 155 -16.41 9.25 -17.67
N ILE A 156 -15.37 9.20 -16.84
CA ILE A 156 -14.16 8.43 -17.11
C ILE A 156 -14.54 6.94 -17.05
N ASN A 157 -14.15 6.20 -18.08
CA ASN A 157 -14.30 4.75 -18.09
C ASN A 157 -13.08 4.13 -17.39
N PHE A 158 -13.28 3.65 -16.16
CA PHE A 158 -12.22 3.06 -15.34
C PHE A 158 -12.61 1.71 -14.75
N THR A 159 -11.61 0.90 -14.42
CA THR A 159 -11.75 -0.31 -13.62
C THR A 159 -10.70 -0.27 -12.51
N GLU A 160 -11.14 -0.41 -11.27
CA GLU A 160 -10.25 -0.46 -10.11
C GLU A 160 -9.54 -1.83 -10.05
N LEU A 161 -8.23 -1.83 -9.88
CA LEU A 161 -7.44 -3.07 -9.80
C LEU A 161 -7.27 -3.55 -8.36
N ASN A 162 -7.21 -2.65 -7.38
CA ASN A 162 -6.99 -2.97 -5.97
C ASN A 162 -8.06 -3.89 -5.35
N LYS A 163 -9.22 -4.07 -6.00
CA LYS A 163 -10.31 -4.94 -5.53
C LYS A 163 -10.23 -6.37 -6.06
N ASN A 164 -9.25 -6.69 -6.92
CA ASN A 164 -9.09 -8.00 -7.54
C ASN A 164 -7.63 -8.45 -7.49
N ASP A 165 -7.27 -9.17 -6.42
CA ASP A 165 -5.90 -9.62 -6.12
C ASP A 165 -5.24 -10.37 -7.29
N ASN A 166 -6.01 -11.18 -8.03
CA ASN A 166 -5.47 -11.90 -9.19
C ASN A 166 -5.08 -10.96 -10.32
N LEU A 167 -5.97 -10.03 -10.69
CA LEU A 167 -5.68 -9.07 -11.76
C LEU A 167 -4.57 -8.09 -11.35
N PHE A 168 -4.56 -7.72 -10.08
CA PHE A 168 -3.52 -6.89 -9.48
C PHE A 168 -2.15 -7.54 -9.61
N GLY A 169 -1.97 -8.77 -9.12
CA GLY A 169 -0.68 -9.47 -9.16
C GLY A 169 -0.16 -9.81 -10.55
N TYR A 170 -1.00 -9.79 -11.59
CA TYR A 170 -0.57 -9.96 -12.98
C TYR A 170 -0.12 -8.65 -13.65
N LEU A 171 -0.60 -7.50 -13.19
CA LEU A 171 -0.42 -6.20 -13.86
C LEU A 171 0.48 -5.24 -13.10
N VAL A 172 0.51 -5.36 -11.78
CA VAL A 172 1.24 -4.48 -10.88
C VAL A 172 2.42 -5.22 -10.30
#